data_AF-A0A959LMB0-F1
#
_entry.id   AF-A0A959LMB0-F1
#
_cell.length_a   1.000
_cell.length_b   1.000
_cell.length_c   1.000
_cell.angle_alpha   90.00
_cell.angle_beta   90.00
_cell.angle_gamma   90.00
#
_symmetry.space_group_name_H-M   'P 1'
#
loop_
_entity.id
_entity.type
_entity.pdbx_description
1 polymer ?
#
loop_
_entity_poly.entity_id
_entity_poly.type
_entity_poly.pdbx_seq_one_letter_code
_entity_poly.pdbx_strand_id
1 'polypeptide(L)'
;HIYNYKSVVEIEIAGYNVIGGLLEELMQAILHPEKTKSFKLLQLVPGQFHISRNRENLYEDILSIVDFVSGMTDLYAIDIYRKITGINIPEIK
;
A
#
# COMPACT_ATOMS: atom_id res chain seq x y z
N HIS A 1 28.43 9.58 10.58
CA HIS A 1 27.67 10.38 11.58
C HIS A 1 26.42 11.07 11.02
N ILE A 2 26.19 11.13 9.70
CA ILE A 2 25.03 11.84 9.11
C ILE A 2 23.77 10.94 9.04
N TYR A 3 23.89 9.70 8.56
CA TYR A 3 22.74 8.78 8.44
C TYR A 3 22.18 8.26 9.78
N ASN A 4 23.00 8.24 10.84
CA ASN A 4 22.58 7.79 12.17
C ASN A 4 21.99 8.93 13.01
N TYR A 5 21.75 10.10 12.42
CA TYR A 5 21.12 11.20 13.14
C TYR A 5 19.66 10.84 13.44
N LYS A 6 19.18 11.16 14.65
CA LYS A 6 17.88 10.71 15.15
C LYS A 6 16.74 10.96 14.16
N SER A 7 16.68 12.15 13.56
CA SER A 7 15.61 12.48 12.61
C SER A 7 15.66 11.66 11.31
N VAL A 8 16.85 11.24 10.86
CA VAL A 8 16.99 10.38 9.67
C VAL A 8 16.44 9.00 9.97
N VAL A 9 16.83 8.42 11.12
CA VAL A 9 16.33 7.11 11.57
C VAL A 9 14.82 7.12 11.76
N GLU A 10 14.26 8.20 12.33
CA GLU A 10 12.80 8.34 12.48
C GLU A 10 12.08 8.36 11.12
N ILE A 11 12.64 9.03 10.11
CA ILE A 11 12.10 9.04 8.74
C ILE A 11 12.19 7.66 8.10
N GLU A 12 13.31 6.96 8.24
CA GLU A 12 13.51 5.61 7.69
C GLU A 12 12.54 4.59 8.31
N ILE A 13 12.36 4.63 9.63
CA ILE A 13 11.39 3.76 10.34
C ILE A 13 9.97 4.05 9.85
N ALA A 14 9.60 5.33 9.70
CA ALA A 14 8.28 5.70 9.17
C ALA A 14 8.09 5.17 7.74
N GLY A 15 9.10 5.29 6.88
CA GLY A 15 9.09 4.74 5.52
C GLY A 15 8.90 3.22 5.52
N TYR A 16 9.62 2.49 6.36
CA TYR A 16 9.47 1.03 6.50
C TYR A 16 8.04 0.63 6.88
N ASN A 17 7.43 1.33 7.84
CA ASN A 17 6.06 1.06 8.27
C ASN A 17 5.04 1.38 7.19
N VAL A 18 5.22 2.48 6.46
CA VAL A 18 4.32 2.89 5.37
C VAL A 18 4.35 1.85 4.25
N ILE A 19 5.53 1.49 3.74
CA ILE A 19 5.66 0.54 2.64
C ILE A 19 5.22 -0.87 3.08
N GLY A 20 5.65 -1.31 4.26
CA GLY A 20 5.27 -2.61 4.82
C GLY A 20 3.76 -2.73 5.00
N GLY A 21 3.12 -1.71 5.57
CA GLY A 21 1.67 -1.72 5.79
C GLY A 21 0.86 -1.61 4.50
N LEU A 22 1.32 -0.86 3.50
CA LEU A 22 0.70 -0.83 2.17
C LEU A 22 0.74 -2.21 1.50
N LEU A 23 1.91 -2.86 1.52
CA LEU A 23 2.06 -4.20 0.96
C LEU A 23 1.19 -5.21 1.72
N GLU A 24 1.18 -5.18 3.05
CA GLU A 24 0.36 -6.09 3.85
C GLU A 24 -1.13 -5.98 3.51
N GLU A 25 -1.68 -4.76 3.52
CA GLU A 25 -3.10 -4.53 3.21
C GLU A 25 -3.46 -4.98 1.78
N LEU A 26 -2.64 -4.64 0.79
CA LEU A 26 -2.88 -5.01 -0.61
C LEU A 26 -2.69 -6.51 -0.86
N MET A 27 -1.69 -7.15 -0.25
CA MET A 27 -1.48 -8.60 -0.31
C MET A 27 -2.66 -9.35 0.29
N GLN A 28 -3.16 -8.91 1.45
CA GLN A 28 -4.36 -9.48 2.05
C GLN A 28 -5.59 -9.34 1.14
N ALA A 29 -5.68 -8.23 0.39
CA ALA A 29 -6.78 -8.00 -0.52
C ALA A 29 -6.75 -8.91 -1.76
N ILE A 30 -5.58 -9.21 -2.33
CA ILE A 30 -5.46 -10.16 -3.45
C ILE A 30 -5.63 -11.62 -3.00
N LEU A 31 -5.26 -11.96 -1.75
CA LEU A 31 -5.43 -13.31 -1.19
C LEU A 31 -6.88 -13.61 -0.81
N HIS A 32 -7.62 -12.55 -0.45
CA HIS A 32 -9.01 -12.62 0.01
C HIS A 32 -9.92 -11.66 -0.77
N PRO A 33 -10.03 -11.79 -2.11
CA PRO A 33 -10.79 -10.86 -2.96
C PRO A 33 -12.29 -10.88 -2.69
N GLU A 34 -12.80 -11.92 -2.02
CA GLU A 34 -14.20 -12.08 -1.62
C GLU A 34 -14.66 -11.09 -0.54
N LYS A 35 -13.73 -10.51 0.23
CA LYS A 35 -14.07 -9.58 1.31
C LYS A 35 -14.41 -8.20 0.73
N THR A 36 -15.46 -7.57 1.25
CA THR A 36 -15.87 -6.21 0.85
C THR A 36 -14.76 -5.19 1.01
N LYS A 37 -13.95 -5.27 2.10
CA LYS A 37 -12.79 -4.39 2.31
C LYS A 37 -11.76 -4.59 1.20
N SER A 38 -11.40 -5.84 0.90
CA SER A 38 -10.44 -6.18 -0.15
C SER A 38 -10.85 -5.63 -1.50
N PHE A 39 -12.11 -5.83 -1.89
CA PHE A 39 -12.63 -5.33 -3.16
C PHE A 39 -12.49 -3.80 -3.27
N LYS A 40 -12.86 -3.06 -2.22
CA LYS A 40 -12.72 -1.59 -2.19
C LYS A 40 -11.26 -1.15 -2.17
N LEU A 41 -10.39 -1.88 -1.47
CA LEU A 41 -8.96 -1.56 -1.42
C LEU A 41 -8.32 -1.70 -2.81
N LEU A 42 -8.64 -2.78 -3.53
CA LEU A 42 -8.11 -3.02 -4.88
C LEU A 42 -8.61 -1.99 -5.90
N GLN A 43 -9.75 -1.33 -5.67
CA GLN A 43 -10.21 -0.21 -6.50
C GLN A 43 -9.32 1.03 -6.40
N LEU A 44 -8.49 1.15 -5.36
CA LEU A 44 -7.52 2.24 -5.23
C LEU A 44 -6.29 2.03 -6.12
N VAL A 45 -6.10 0.81 -6.64
CA VAL A 45 -5.00 0.50 -7.55
C VAL A 45 -5.35 1.04 -8.95
N PRO A 46 -4.49 1.89 -9.56
CA PRO A 46 -4.72 2.40 -10.90
C PRO A 46 -4.84 1.26 -11.92
N GLY A 47 -5.78 1.40 -12.87
CA GLY A 47 -6.08 0.34 -13.84
C GLY A 47 -4.93 -0.08 -14.77
N GLN A 48 -3.81 0.65 -14.79
CA GLN A 48 -2.58 0.24 -15.48
C GLN A 48 -1.90 -0.96 -14.82
N PHE A 49 -2.14 -1.19 -13.51
CA PHE A 49 -1.69 -2.36 -12.78
C PHE A 49 -2.83 -3.39 -12.79
N HIS A 50 -2.70 -4.41 -13.63
CA HIS A 50 -3.77 -5.37 -13.84
C HIS A 50 -3.88 -6.34 -12.65
N ILE A 51 -5.04 -6.37 -11.99
CA ILE A 51 -5.33 -7.31 -10.91
C ILE A 51 -6.52 -8.18 -11.31
N SER A 52 -6.24 -9.43 -11.62
CA SER A 52 -7.22 -10.40 -12.10
C SER A 52 -8.15 -10.89 -10.99
N ARG A 53 -7.65 -10.94 -9.73
CA ARG A 53 -8.35 -11.50 -8.56
C ARG A 53 -8.67 -12.99 -8.73
N ASN A 54 -7.93 -13.69 -9.59
CA ASN A 54 -8.01 -15.14 -9.76
C ASN A 54 -6.77 -15.79 -9.12
N ARG A 55 -6.99 -16.85 -8.33
CA ARG A 55 -5.90 -17.62 -7.72
C ARG A 55 -4.92 -18.20 -8.72
N GLU A 56 -5.36 -18.50 -9.93
CA GLU A 56 -4.49 -19.02 -11.01
C GLU A 56 -3.45 -17.99 -11.47
N ASN A 57 -3.72 -16.69 -11.28
CA ASN A 57 -2.86 -15.57 -11.68
C ASN A 57 -2.30 -14.82 -10.45
N LEU A 58 -2.21 -15.49 -9.30
CA LEU A 58 -1.81 -14.86 -8.04
C LEU A 58 -0.41 -14.24 -8.14
N TYR A 59 0.49 -14.84 -8.90
CA TYR A 59 1.85 -14.34 -9.09
C TYR A 59 1.85 -12.98 -9.82
N GLU A 60 1.07 -12.87 -10.90
CA GLU A 60 0.91 -11.66 -11.70
C GLU A 60 0.22 -10.55 -10.90
N ASP A 61 -0.77 -10.91 -10.09
CA ASP A 61 -1.43 -9.98 -9.17
C ASP A 61 -0.44 -9.45 -8.11
N ILE A 62 0.43 -10.32 -7.56
CA ILE A 62 1.48 -9.91 -6.61
C ILE A 62 2.47 -8.95 -7.28
N LEU A 63 2.97 -9.29 -8.47
CA LEU A 63 3.88 -8.42 -9.23
C LEU A 63 3.26 -7.04 -9.48
N SER A 64 2.00 -7.00 -9.89
CA SER A 64 1.28 -5.75 -10.15
C SER A 64 1.15 -4.87 -8.90
N ILE A 65 0.94 -5.47 -7.72
CA ILE A 65 0.96 -4.72 -6.45
C ILE A 65 2.35 -4.19 -6.11
N VAL A 66 3.40 -4.99 -6.32
CA VAL A 66 4.78 -4.55 -6.06
C VAL A 66 5.16 -3.40 -6.99
N ASP A 67 4.82 -3.48 -8.27
CA ASP A 67 5.03 -2.40 -9.24
C ASP A 67 4.25 -1.14 -8.85
N PHE A 68 3.02 -1.30 -8.37
CA PHE A 68 2.21 -0.18 -7.88
C PHE A 68 2.83 0.52 -6.67
N VAL A 69 3.25 -0.24 -5.65
CA VAL A 69 3.83 0.32 -4.42
C VAL A 69 5.22 0.90 -4.67
N SER A 70 6.06 0.24 -5.46
CA SER A 70 7.40 0.73 -5.78
C SER A 70 7.39 1.95 -6.71
N GLY A 71 6.34 2.12 -7.52
CA GLY A 71 6.14 3.30 -8.36
C GLY A 71 5.60 4.54 -7.63
N MET A 72 5.34 4.46 -6.33
CA MET A 72 4.82 5.59 -5.54
C MET A 72 5.91 6.62 -5.23
N THR A 73 5.54 7.89 -5.16
CA THR A 73 6.34 8.91 -4.47
C THR A 73 6.09 8.85 -2.96
N ASP A 74 7.02 9.33 -2.14
CA ASP A 74 6.89 9.35 -0.67
C ASP A 74 5.56 9.98 -0.20
N LEU A 75 5.20 11.13 -0.77
CA LEU A 75 3.96 11.84 -0.42
C LEU A 75 2.72 11.02 -0.77
N TYR A 76 2.73 10.34 -1.91
CA TYR A 76 1.60 9.51 -2.34
C TYR A 76 1.46 8.26 -1.47
N ALA A 77 2.58 7.57 -1.16
CA ALA A 77 2.56 6.40 -0.28
C ALA A 77 2.04 6.74 1.12
N ILE A 78 2.53 7.85 1.70
CA ILE A 78 2.08 8.33 3.02
C ILE A 78 0.59 8.70 3.00
N ASP A 79 0.12 9.38 1.95
CA ASP A 79 -1.29 9.79 1.83
C ASP A 79 -2.23 8.58 1.70
N ILE A 80 -1.91 7.62 0.82
CA ILE A 80 -2.68 6.38 0.67
C ILE A 80 -2.67 5.60 1.98
N TYR A 81 -1.50 5.38 2.59
CA TYR A 81 -1.38 4.63 3.84
C TYR A 81 -2.26 5.23 4.95
N ARG A 82 -2.22 6.56 5.13
CA ARG A 82 -3.05 7.25 6.13
C ARG A 82 -4.55 7.11 5.87
N LYS A 83 -4.97 7.14 4.59
CA LYS A 83 -6.38 6.97 4.21
C LYS A 83 -6.88 5.56 4.49
N ILE A 84 -6.12 4.53 4.10
CA ILE A 84 -6.56 3.13 4.23
C ILE A 84 -6.50 2.62 5.67
N THR A 85 -5.61 3.18 6.50
CA THR A 85 -5.50 2.86 7.94
C THR A 85 -6.40 3.71 8.83
N GLY A 86 -7.11 4.70 8.26
CA GLY A 86 -8.00 5.59 9.02
C GLY A 86 -7.28 6.62 9.89
N ILE A 87 -5.97 6.81 9.72
CA ILE A 87 -5.20 7.90 10.37
C ILE A 87 -5.69 9.27 9.89
N ASN A 88 -6.12 9.35 8.64
CA ASN A 88 -6.72 10.56 8.07
C ASN A 88 -8.05 10.21 7.40
N ILE A 89 -9.15 10.73 7.95
CA ILE A 89 -10.50 10.56 7.40
C ILE A 89 -10.91 11.91 6.79
N PRO A 90 -11.10 12.01 5.46
CA PRO A 90 -11.28 13.28 4.76
C PRO A 90 -12.43 14.18 5.24
N GLU A 91 -13.42 13.65 5.95
CA GLU A 91 -14.66 14.35 6.31
C GLU A 91 -14.88 14.57 7.81
N ILE A 92 -13.94 14.17 8.69
CA ILE A 92 -14.06 14.48 10.12
C ILE A 92 -13.22 15.73 10.41
N LYS A 93 -13.84 16.90 10.23
CA LYS A 93 -13.41 18.16 10.85
C LYS A 93 -14.28 18.47 12.06
#